data_AF-X1DVI1-F1
#
_entry.id   AF-X1DVI1-F1
#
_cell.length_a   1.000
_cell.length_b   1.000
_cell.length_c   1.000
_cell.angle_alpha   90.00
_cell.angle_beta   90.00
_cell.angle_gamma   90.00
#
_symmetry.space_group_name_H-M   'P 1'
#
loop_
_entity.id
_entity.type
_entity.pdbx_description
1 polymer ?
#
loop_
_entity_poly.entity_id
_entity_poly.type
_entity_poly.pdbx_seq_one_letter_code
_entity_poly.pdbx_strand_id
1 'polypeptide(L)'
;MEQKILKKDEIGKLYKEFESEYNFYAPINQKGNIVFEKIENPEDIVLDYLNSKIPPKTVLFPQMEVLFEYTLDEKDVEITDRQDLDQKIMIFGIRPCDAYSFELMANFFSFHGNWEDEIYLKKKENTTLIGIGCNSPRTTCFCTSVGGNPFNKENMDVFLTDLGETYLVEGISEKGKEIVKKLSWLSDAADKDVKKSQELAKQAEESITEGIIPFHVIAGTTETTMEVSLGIYTLLGGGILGLIGGILGND
;
A
#
# COMPACT_ATOMS: atom_id res chain seq x y z
N MET A 1 5.72 -17.76 -16.50
CA MET A 1 4.61 -17.43 -15.58
C MET A 1 3.33 -17.65 -16.36
N GLU A 2 2.43 -18.51 -15.90
CA GLU A 2 1.11 -18.62 -16.52
C GLU A 2 0.31 -17.37 -16.16
N GLN A 3 0.08 -16.51 -17.15
CA GLN A 3 -0.77 -15.34 -17.03
C GLN A 3 -2.17 -15.74 -17.47
N LYS A 4 -3.19 -15.33 -16.73
CA LYS A 4 -4.58 -15.70 -17.00
C LYS A 4 -5.41 -14.46 -17.32
N ILE A 5 -6.63 -14.68 -17.79
CA ILE A 5 -7.62 -13.64 -18.08
C ILE A 5 -8.84 -13.87 -17.21
N LEU A 6 -9.21 -12.83 -16.48
CA LEU A 6 -10.45 -12.74 -15.70
C LEU A 6 -11.40 -11.77 -16.40
N LYS A 7 -12.62 -12.19 -16.70
CA LYS A 7 -13.63 -11.25 -17.22
C LYS A 7 -14.27 -10.45 -16.08
N LYS A 8 -14.68 -9.21 -16.37
CA LYS A 8 -15.30 -8.34 -15.35
C LYS A 8 -16.62 -8.90 -14.81
N ASP A 9 -17.39 -9.60 -15.62
CA ASP A 9 -18.63 -10.30 -15.20
C ASP A 9 -18.36 -11.52 -14.31
N GLU A 10 -17.13 -12.02 -14.26
CA GLU A 10 -16.73 -13.17 -13.44
C GLU A 10 -16.17 -12.78 -12.05
N ILE A 11 -16.15 -11.50 -11.69
CA ILE A 11 -15.72 -11.03 -10.35
C ILE A 11 -16.56 -11.69 -9.25
N GLY A 12 -17.87 -11.80 -9.45
CA GLY A 12 -18.75 -12.47 -8.49
C GLY A 12 -18.38 -13.94 -8.27
N LYS A 13 -17.93 -14.63 -9.32
CA LYS A 13 -17.43 -16.01 -9.21
C LYS A 13 -16.14 -16.06 -8.39
N LEU A 14 -15.20 -15.14 -8.62
CA LEU A 14 -13.98 -15.03 -7.83
C LEU A 14 -14.29 -14.81 -6.34
N TYR A 15 -15.23 -13.92 -6.01
CA TYR A 15 -15.67 -13.71 -4.63
C TYR A 15 -16.19 -15.00 -4.00
N LYS A 16 -17.05 -15.74 -4.71
CA LYS A 16 -17.63 -17.02 -4.22
C LYS A 16 -16.60 -18.12 -3.95
N GLU A 17 -15.46 -18.12 -4.64
CA GLU A 17 -14.38 -19.10 -4.39
C GLU A 17 -13.63 -18.85 -3.06
N PHE A 18 -13.73 -17.64 -2.51
CA PHE A 18 -12.94 -17.21 -1.36
C PHE A 18 -13.77 -16.73 -0.16
N GLU A 19 -15.07 -16.44 -0.30
CA GLU A 19 -15.93 -15.91 0.77
C GLU A 19 -15.99 -16.80 2.02
N SER A 20 -15.84 -18.12 1.87
CA SER A 20 -15.88 -19.07 2.99
C SER A 20 -14.55 -19.23 3.73
N GLU A 21 -13.44 -18.87 3.07
CA GLU A 21 -12.08 -19.06 3.60
C GLU A 21 -11.46 -17.75 4.08
N TYR A 22 -11.85 -16.63 3.48
CA TYR A 22 -11.27 -15.31 3.73
C TYR A 22 -12.35 -14.33 4.17
N ASN A 23 -12.00 -13.46 5.12
CA ASN A 23 -12.67 -12.16 5.22
C ASN A 23 -12.30 -11.34 3.99
N PHE A 24 -13.23 -11.28 3.04
CA PHE A 24 -13.03 -10.63 1.75
C PHE A 24 -13.36 -9.13 1.84
N TYR A 25 -12.36 -8.28 1.64
CA TYR A 25 -12.48 -6.83 1.60
C TYR A 25 -12.26 -6.32 0.18
N ALA A 26 -13.06 -5.35 -0.24
CA ALA A 26 -12.90 -4.72 -1.55
C ALA A 26 -13.37 -3.25 -1.49
N PRO A 27 -12.99 -2.42 -2.47
CA PRO A 27 -13.51 -1.06 -2.57
C PRO A 27 -15.01 -1.08 -2.86
N ILE A 28 -15.78 -0.33 -2.08
CA ILE A 28 -17.21 -0.07 -2.28
C ILE A 28 -17.47 1.43 -2.37
N ASN A 29 -18.60 1.81 -2.98
CA ASN A 29 -19.06 3.20 -2.94
C ASN A 29 -19.98 3.41 -1.73
N GLN A 30 -19.43 4.00 -0.68
CA GLN A 30 -20.18 4.40 0.51
C GLN A 30 -20.46 5.91 0.48
N LYS A 31 -21.70 6.28 0.15
CA LYS A 31 -22.17 7.68 0.13
C LYS A 31 -21.29 8.61 -0.73
N GLY A 32 -20.85 8.13 -1.89
CA GLY A 32 -20.00 8.89 -2.83
C GLY A 32 -18.50 8.82 -2.53
N ASN A 33 -18.10 8.13 -1.47
CA ASN A 33 -16.70 7.90 -1.13
C ASN A 33 -16.34 6.44 -1.38
N ILE A 34 -15.14 6.22 -1.91
CA ILE A 34 -14.60 4.87 -2.03
C ILE A 34 -13.91 4.51 -0.71
N VAL A 35 -14.33 3.39 -0.13
CA VAL A 35 -13.83 2.83 1.14
C VAL A 35 -13.64 1.33 0.98
N PHE A 36 -12.75 0.73 1.75
CA PHE A 36 -12.55 -0.71 1.77
C PHE A 36 -13.32 -1.32 2.93
N GLU A 37 -14.29 -2.17 2.61
CA GLU A 37 -15.17 -2.82 3.58
C GLU A 37 -15.27 -4.31 3.29
N LYS A 38 -15.72 -5.07 4.30
CA LYS A 38 -16.00 -6.50 4.14
C LYS A 38 -17.19 -6.67 3.19
N ILE A 39 -17.01 -7.52 2.19
CA ILE A 39 -17.99 -7.75 1.13
C ILE A 39 -18.97 -8.85 1.55
N GLU A 40 -20.26 -8.50 1.53
CA GLU A 40 -21.37 -9.44 1.70
C GLU A 40 -22.05 -9.75 0.35
N ASN A 41 -22.11 -8.76 -0.55
CA ASN A 41 -22.64 -8.92 -1.90
C ASN A 41 -21.57 -8.51 -2.93
N PRO A 42 -21.22 -9.39 -3.90
CA PRO A 42 -20.18 -9.08 -4.89
C PRO A 42 -20.54 -7.91 -5.82
N GLU A 43 -21.82 -7.58 -5.94
CA GLU A 43 -22.30 -6.44 -6.75
C GLU A 43 -21.88 -5.08 -6.17
N ASP A 44 -21.53 -5.03 -4.88
CA ASP A 44 -21.08 -3.80 -4.21
C ASP A 44 -19.63 -3.42 -4.56
N ILE A 45 -18.88 -4.34 -5.17
CA ILE A 45 -17.45 -4.16 -5.50
C ILE A 45 -17.28 -3.14 -6.64
N VAL A 46 -16.51 -2.08 -6.39
CA VAL A 46 -16.21 -1.01 -7.35
C VAL A 46 -14.72 -0.95 -7.67
N LEU A 47 -14.32 -1.56 -8.78
CA LEU A 47 -12.90 -1.59 -9.20
C LEU A 47 -12.48 -0.41 -10.09
N ASP A 48 -13.45 0.23 -10.76
CA ASP A 48 -13.22 1.46 -11.50
C ASP A 48 -13.31 2.67 -10.56
N TYR A 49 -12.24 2.86 -9.81
CA TYR A 49 -12.08 3.99 -8.91
C TYR A 49 -10.67 4.55 -8.97
N LEU A 50 -10.49 5.81 -8.60
CA LEU A 50 -9.16 6.42 -8.58
C LEU A 50 -8.46 6.15 -7.25
N ASN A 51 -8.72 6.99 -6.24
CA ASN A 51 -8.22 6.80 -4.88
C ASN A 51 -9.39 6.64 -3.92
N SER A 52 -9.20 5.80 -2.92
CA SER A 52 -10.13 5.68 -1.80
C SER A 52 -10.01 6.89 -0.87
N LYS A 53 -11.15 7.34 -0.34
CA LYS A 53 -11.18 8.40 0.67
C LYS A 53 -10.61 7.88 2.00
N ILE A 54 -10.96 6.64 2.34
CA ILE A 54 -10.40 5.90 3.46
C ILE A 54 -9.52 4.80 2.86
N PRO A 55 -8.20 4.80 3.13
CA PRO A 55 -7.29 3.83 2.55
C PRO A 55 -7.54 2.43 3.12
N PRO A 56 -7.17 1.36 2.40
CA PRO A 56 -7.32 -0.03 2.88
C PRO A 56 -6.51 -0.33 4.15
N LYS A 57 -5.63 0.60 4.57
CA LYS A 57 -4.87 0.50 5.83
C LYS A 57 -5.76 0.23 7.05
N THR A 58 -6.99 0.73 7.05
CA THR A 58 -7.93 0.54 8.17
C THR A 58 -8.33 -0.92 8.39
N VAL A 59 -8.14 -1.80 7.39
CA VAL A 59 -8.40 -3.24 7.51
C VAL A 59 -7.38 -3.91 8.46
N LEU A 60 -6.11 -3.50 8.41
CA LEU A 60 -5.05 -4.06 9.24
C LEU A 60 -4.70 -3.19 10.44
N PHE A 61 -5.02 -1.90 10.37
CA PHE A 61 -4.74 -0.90 11.38
C PHE A 61 -6.00 -0.08 11.67
N PRO A 62 -6.99 -0.68 12.35
CA PRO A 62 -8.24 -0.01 12.70
C PRO A 62 -8.02 1.11 13.73
N GLN A 63 -9.00 2.00 13.89
CA GLN A 63 -8.93 3.08 14.89
C GLN A 63 -8.90 2.56 16.34
N MET A 64 -9.45 1.37 16.58
CA MET A 64 -9.46 0.70 17.87
C MET A 64 -8.96 -0.72 17.66
N GLU A 65 -7.98 -1.12 18.45
CA GLU A 65 -7.39 -2.45 18.39
C GLU A 65 -7.59 -3.14 19.74
N VAL A 66 -8.06 -4.39 19.71
CA VAL A 66 -8.14 -5.21 20.92
C VAL A 66 -6.71 -5.62 21.26
N LEU A 67 -6.25 -5.47 22.49
CA LEU A 67 -4.90 -5.93 22.86
C LEU A 67 -4.93 -7.34 23.45
N PHE A 68 -5.93 -7.64 24.26
CA PHE A 68 -6.15 -8.95 24.86
C PHE A 68 -7.64 -9.12 25.19
N GLU A 69 -8.08 -10.37 25.25
CA GLU A 69 -9.37 -10.76 25.80
C GLU A 69 -9.15 -11.46 27.13
N TYR A 70 -10.11 -11.39 28.05
CA TYR A 70 -10.01 -12.07 29.33
C TYR A 70 -11.38 -12.50 29.84
N THR A 71 -11.38 -13.57 30.64
CA THR A 71 -12.54 -14.04 31.39
C THR A 71 -12.32 -13.77 32.88
N LEU A 72 -13.43 -13.49 33.58
CA LEU A 72 -13.44 -13.31 35.03
C LEU A 72 -14.24 -14.46 35.63
N ASP A 73 -13.60 -15.22 36.50
CA ASP A 73 -14.28 -16.07 37.48
C ASP A 73 -14.12 -15.45 38.88
N GLU A 74 -14.94 -15.84 39.86
CA GLU A 74 -15.13 -15.16 41.16
C GLU A 74 -13.83 -14.78 41.91
N LYS A 75 -12.69 -15.38 41.57
CA LYS A 75 -11.36 -15.08 42.14
C LYS A 75 -10.21 -14.98 41.14
N ASP A 76 -10.43 -15.27 39.86
CA ASP A 76 -9.34 -15.45 38.89
C ASP A 76 -9.60 -14.68 37.59
N VAL A 77 -8.52 -14.19 36.98
CA VAL A 77 -8.50 -13.55 35.66
C VAL A 77 -7.70 -14.45 34.73
N GLU A 78 -8.33 -14.94 33.67
CA GLU A 78 -7.66 -15.70 32.62
C GLU A 78 -7.61 -14.86 31.34
N ILE A 79 -6.40 -14.61 30.83
CA ILE A 79 -6.22 -13.97 29.53
C ILE A 79 -6.41 -15.03 28.46
N THR A 80 -7.31 -14.80 27.52
CA THR A 80 -7.64 -15.72 26.43
C THR A 80 -7.00 -15.27 25.11
N ASP A 81 -6.59 -16.25 24.31
CA ASP A 81 -6.04 -15.98 22.98
C ASP A 81 -7.08 -15.34 22.06
N ARG A 82 -6.62 -14.33 21.30
CA ARG A 82 -7.43 -13.62 20.31
C ARG A 82 -7.68 -14.48 19.08
N GLN A 83 -8.92 -14.91 18.88
CA GLN A 83 -9.30 -15.72 17.71
C GLN A 83 -9.31 -14.91 16.40
N ASP A 84 -9.47 -13.59 16.47
CA ASP A 84 -9.52 -12.74 15.27
C ASP A 84 -8.17 -12.68 14.53
N LEU A 85 -7.07 -12.94 15.23
CA LEU A 85 -5.72 -12.92 14.65
C LEU A 85 -5.43 -14.11 13.73
N ASP A 86 -6.19 -15.20 13.82
CA ASP A 86 -6.03 -16.39 12.96
C ASP A 86 -6.88 -16.31 11.68
N GLN A 87 -7.68 -15.25 11.54
CA GLN A 87 -8.55 -15.08 10.38
C GLN A 87 -7.74 -14.69 9.15
N LYS A 88 -7.95 -15.42 8.05
CA LYS A 88 -7.38 -15.05 6.75
C LYS A 88 -8.12 -13.84 6.18
N ILE A 89 -7.37 -12.85 5.72
CA ILE A 89 -7.90 -11.63 5.11
C ILE A 89 -7.56 -11.64 3.63
N MET A 90 -8.49 -11.23 2.77
CA MET A 90 -8.23 -10.98 1.35
C MET A 90 -8.65 -9.55 1.03
N ILE A 91 -7.71 -8.72 0.59
CA ILE A 91 -8.00 -7.37 0.11
C ILE A 91 -7.90 -7.38 -1.41
N PHE A 92 -9.05 -7.23 -2.05
CA PHE A 92 -9.21 -7.24 -3.50
C PHE A 92 -9.36 -5.82 -4.04
N GLY A 93 -8.72 -5.52 -5.16
CA GLY A 93 -8.85 -4.23 -5.83
C GLY A 93 -7.91 -3.13 -5.32
N ILE A 94 -6.93 -3.47 -4.47
CA ILE A 94 -6.01 -2.49 -3.89
C ILE A 94 -5.09 -1.84 -4.94
N ARG A 95 -4.79 -0.54 -4.81
CA ARG A 95 -3.83 0.14 -5.69
C ARG A 95 -2.39 -0.16 -5.26
N PRO A 96 -1.41 -0.17 -6.20
CA PRO A 96 0.00 -0.43 -5.86
C PRO A 96 0.58 0.51 -4.80
N CYS A 97 0.20 1.79 -4.81
CA CYS A 97 0.61 2.75 -3.79
C CYS A 97 0.05 2.41 -2.40
N ASP A 98 -1.16 1.85 -2.32
CA ASP A 98 -1.75 1.38 -1.06
C ASP A 98 -1.10 0.07 -0.62
N ALA A 99 -0.81 -0.87 -1.52
CA ALA A 99 -0.11 -2.10 -1.20
C ALA A 99 1.31 -1.81 -0.66
N TYR A 100 2.06 -0.90 -1.30
CA TYR A 100 3.37 -0.47 -0.83
C TYR A 100 3.31 0.14 0.58
N SER A 101 2.21 0.81 0.91
CA SER A 101 2.05 1.40 2.24
C SER A 101 1.96 0.36 3.37
N PHE A 102 1.45 -0.84 3.09
CA PHE A 102 1.45 -1.93 4.06
C PHE A 102 2.86 -2.45 4.35
N GLU A 103 3.72 -2.47 3.33
CA GLU A 103 5.13 -2.84 3.49
C GLU A 103 5.88 -1.81 4.34
N LEU A 104 5.67 -0.52 4.09
CA LEU A 104 6.24 0.55 4.92
C LEU A 104 5.79 0.44 6.37
N MET A 105 4.52 0.13 6.62
CA MET A 105 4.01 -0.11 7.97
C MET A 105 4.61 -1.37 8.59
N ALA A 106 4.72 -2.47 7.85
CA ALA A 106 5.36 -3.69 8.34
C ALA A 106 6.79 -3.43 8.80
N ASN A 107 7.58 -2.70 8.01
CA ASN A 107 8.94 -2.29 8.38
C ASN A 107 9.00 -1.43 9.65
N PHE A 108 8.00 -0.57 9.87
CA PHE A 108 7.89 0.22 11.10
C PHE A 108 7.53 -0.65 12.32
N PHE A 109 6.57 -1.57 12.16
CA PHE A 109 6.12 -2.46 13.23
C PHE A 109 7.08 -3.63 13.51
N SER A 110 8.05 -3.86 12.62
CA SER A 110 9.13 -4.84 12.77
C SER A 110 10.46 -4.21 13.20
N PHE A 111 10.48 -2.93 13.62
CA PHE A 111 11.73 -2.16 13.74
C PHE A 111 12.68 -2.72 14.83
N HIS A 112 13.75 -3.39 14.36
CA HIS A 112 14.99 -3.73 15.04
C HIS A 112 14.88 -4.52 16.37
N GLY A 113 14.20 -5.66 16.34
CA GLY A 113 14.49 -6.84 17.17
C GLY A 113 14.25 -6.76 18.68
N ASN A 114 13.90 -5.59 19.22
CA ASN A 114 13.61 -5.45 20.65
C ASN A 114 12.11 -5.38 20.95
N TRP A 115 11.27 -4.88 20.03
CA TRP A 115 9.82 -4.74 20.25
C TRP A 115 9.08 -4.83 18.91
N GLU A 116 8.40 -5.95 18.69
CA GLU A 116 7.57 -6.18 17.51
C GLU A 116 6.09 -5.98 17.87
N ASP A 117 5.32 -5.38 16.96
CA ASP A 117 3.86 -5.37 17.07
C ASP A 117 3.31 -6.67 16.47
N GLU A 118 3.27 -7.72 17.30
CA GLU A 118 2.83 -9.05 16.89
C GLU A 118 1.40 -9.06 16.32
N ILE A 119 0.53 -8.17 16.81
CA ILE A 119 -0.86 -8.05 16.36
C ILE A 119 -0.89 -7.60 14.90
N TYR A 120 -0.21 -6.49 14.58
CA TYR A 120 -0.18 -5.98 13.21
C TYR A 120 0.53 -6.96 12.26
N LEU A 121 1.69 -7.50 12.68
CA LEU A 121 2.50 -8.39 11.84
C LEU A 121 1.74 -9.69 11.51
N LYS A 122 1.06 -10.29 12.50
CA LYS A 122 0.24 -11.50 12.27
C LYS A 122 -0.93 -11.22 11.34
N LYS A 123 -1.63 -10.08 11.49
CA LYS A 123 -2.67 -9.66 10.53
C LYS A 123 -2.11 -9.49 9.11
N LYS A 124 -0.94 -8.86 8.98
CA LYS A 124 -0.28 -8.65 7.68
C LYS A 124 0.14 -9.96 7.03
N GLU A 125 0.67 -10.92 7.80
CA GLU A 125 1.01 -12.27 7.33
C GLU A 125 -0.22 -13.02 6.83
N ASN A 126 -1.33 -12.95 7.58
CA ASN A 126 -2.61 -13.57 7.23
C ASN A 126 -3.37 -12.85 6.11
N THR A 127 -2.84 -11.73 5.60
CA THR A 127 -3.47 -10.93 4.55
C THR A 127 -2.98 -11.28 3.17
N THR A 128 -3.92 -11.56 2.27
CA THR A 128 -3.71 -11.71 0.83
C THR A 128 -4.05 -10.43 0.11
N LEU A 129 -3.15 -9.93 -0.73
CA LEU A 129 -3.33 -8.70 -1.50
C LEU A 129 -3.49 -9.02 -2.99
N ILE A 130 -4.67 -8.72 -3.54
CA ILE A 130 -4.95 -8.79 -4.97
C ILE A 130 -5.12 -7.36 -5.47
N GLY A 131 -4.07 -6.82 -6.10
CA GLY A 131 -4.05 -5.42 -6.52
C GLY A 131 -4.35 -5.21 -7.99
N ILE A 132 -4.70 -3.97 -8.34
CA ILE A 132 -5.02 -3.54 -9.70
C ILE A 132 -4.15 -2.34 -10.08
N GLY A 133 -3.40 -2.48 -11.18
CA GLY A 133 -2.62 -1.40 -11.79
C GLY A 133 -3.47 -0.14 -12.04
N CYS A 134 -2.86 1.03 -11.88
CA CYS A 134 -3.52 2.30 -12.11
C CYS A 134 -3.29 2.75 -13.56
N ASN A 135 -4.20 2.39 -14.46
CA ASN A 135 -4.11 2.75 -15.88
C ASN A 135 -4.18 4.27 -16.14
N SER A 136 -4.82 5.02 -15.26
CA SER A 136 -5.03 6.46 -15.43
C SER A 136 -4.76 7.21 -14.13
N PRO A 137 -3.47 7.37 -13.75
CA PRO A 137 -3.09 8.22 -12.63
C PRO A 137 -3.63 9.65 -12.81
N ARG A 138 -3.98 10.32 -11.70
CA ARG A 138 -4.37 11.73 -11.75
C ARG A 138 -3.13 12.59 -12.00
N THR A 139 -3.36 13.79 -12.53
CA THR A 139 -2.32 14.81 -12.65
C THR A 139 -1.68 15.15 -11.30
N THR A 140 -2.38 14.95 -10.18
CA THR A 140 -1.87 15.18 -8.82
C THR A 140 -1.19 13.95 -8.17
N CYS A 141 -1.05 12.84 -8.89
CA CYS A 141 -0.39 11.65 -8.37
C CYS A 141 1.13 11.84 -8.34
N PHE A 142 1.80 11.26 -7.34
CA PHE A 142 3.25 11.39 -7.12
C PHE A 142 3.90 10.06 -6.69
N CYS A 143 3.26 8.91 -6.97
CA CYS A 143 3.77 7.61 -6.50
C CYS A 143 5.19 7.31 -6.99
N THR A 144 5.54 7.72 -8.22
CA THR A 144 6.90 7.62 -8.79
C THR A 144 7.94 8.46 -8.05
N SER A 145 7.53 9.56 -7.39
CA SER A 145 8.42 10.41 -6.61
C SER A 145 8.82 9.80 -5.27
N VAL A 146 8.05 8.85 -4.75
CA VAL A 146 8.23 8.27 -3.41
C VAL A 146 8.65 6.79 -3.46
N GLY A 147 9.25 6.37 -4.57
CA GLY A 147 9.73 4.99 -4.76
C GLY A 147 8.64 3.97 -5.10
N GLY A 148 7.40 4.42 -5.37
CA GLY A 148 6.33 3.60 -5.91
C GLY A 148 6.22 3.67 -7.43
N ASN A 149 5.26 2.96 -8.01
CA ASN A 149 4.92 3.04 -9.44
C ASN A 149 3.45 2.61 -9.63
N PRO A 150 2.68 3.20 -10.57
CA PRO A 150 1.28 2.83 -10.81
C PRO A 150 1.05 1.35 -11.20
N PHE A 151 2.12 0.66 -11.59
CA PHE A 151 2.15 -0.75 -11.94
C PHE A 151 3.24 -1.52 -11.17
N ASN A 152 3.72 -1.01 -10.04
CA ASN A 152 4.59 -1.81 -9.18
C ASN A 152 3.83 -3.07 -8.75
N LYS A 153 4.39 -4.25 -9.00
CA LYS A 153 3.82 -5.55 -8.65
C LYS A 153 4.28 -6.05 -7.28
N GLU A 154 5.34 -5.46 -6.74
CA GLU A 154 5.90 -5.81 -5.44
C GLU A 154 4.86 -5.60 -4.32
N ASN A 155 5.03 -6.36 -3.23
CA ASN A 155 4.17 -6.28 -2.03
C ASN A 155 2.72 -6.71 -2.28
N MET A 156 2.46 -7.48 -3.34
CA MET A 156 1.16 -8.09 -3.64
C MET A 156 1.31 -9.57 -3.94
N ASP A 157 0.23 -10.31 -3.75
CA ASP A 157 0.17 -11.73 -4.07
C ASP A 157 -0.26 -11.93 -5.52
N VAL A 158 -1.33 -11.25 -5.93
CA VAL A 158 -1.84 -11.28 -7.31
C VAL A 158 -1.92 -9.85 -7.84
N PHE A 159 -1.50 -9.66 -9.08
CA PHE A 159 -1.56 -8.38 -9.76
C PHE A 159 -2.50 -8.46 -10.95
N LEU A 160 -3.37 -7.47 -11.07
CA LEU A 160 -4.33 -7.32 -12.15
C LEU A 160 -4.02 -6.09 -12.99
N THR A 161 -4.07 -6.24 -14.31
CA THR A 161 -4.10 -5.10 -15.23
C THR A 161 -5.45 -5.01 -15.91
N ASP A 162 -6.12 -3.87 -15.82
CA ASP A 162 -7.38 -3.62 -16.53
C ASP A 162 -7.13 -3.48 -18.04
N LEU A 163 -7.69 -4.38 -18.85
CA LEU A 163 -7.58 -4.37 -20.31
C LEU A 163 -8.87 -3.86 -20.98
N GLY A 164 -9.83 -3.33 -20.22
CA GLY A 164 -11.14 -2.89 -20.71
C GLY A 164 -12.25 -3.83 -20.21
N GLU A 165 -12.57 -4.87 -20.97
CA GLU A 165 -13.61 -5.85 -20.59
C GLU A 165 -13.09 -6.96 -19.67
N THR A 166 -11.77 -7.09 -19.56
CA THR A 166 -11.09 -8.16 -18.84
C THR A 166 -9.91 -7.62 -18.03
N TYR A 167 -9.45 -8.42 -17.08
CA TYR A 167 -8.20 -8.23 -16.36
C TYR A 167 -7.18 -9.28 -16.79
N LEU A 168 -5.94 -8.84 -17.05
CA LEU A 168 -4.78 -9.74 -17.03
C LEU A 168 -4.47 -10.09 -15.59
N VAL A 169 -4.33 -11.37 -15.27
CA VAL A 169 -4.08 -11.89 -13.92
C VAL A 169 -2.68 -12.47 -13.85
N GLU A 170 -1.89 -12.01 -12.89
CA GLU A 170 -0.51 -12.44 -12.68
C GLU A 170 -0.31 -12.86 -11.21
N GLY A 171 0.11 -14.10 -10.98
CA GLY A 171 0.53 -14.56 -9.65
C GLY A 171 1.95 -14.10 -9.35
N ILE A 172 2.12 -13.23 -8.35
CA ILE A 172 3.39 -12.60 -8.00
C ILE A 172 4.10 -13.40 -6.91
N SER A 173 3.48 -13.52 -5.73
CA SER A 173 4.01 -14.33 -4.62
C SER A 173 3.69 -15.81 -4.82
N GLU A 174 4.30 -16.70 -4.02
CA GLU A 174 3.93 -18.12 -4.02
C GLU A 174 2.46 -18.31 -3.62
N LYS A 175 1.97 -17.57 -2.62
CA LYS A 175 0.55 -17.57 -2.24
C LYS A 175 -0.34 -17.15 -3.41
N GLY A 176 0.07 -16.12 -4.16
CA GLY A 176 -0.63 -15.65 -5.34
C GLY A 176 -0.66 -16.66 -6.49
N LYS A 177 0.46 -17.36 -6.73
CA LYS A 177 0.51 -18.44 -7.74
C LYS A 177 -0.46 -19.57 -7.38
N GLU A 178 -0.56 -19.96 -6.11
CA GLU A 178 -1.53 -20.96 -5.67
C GLU A 178 -2.99 -20.47 -5.81
N ILE A 179 -3.26 -19.20 -5.51
CA ILE A 179 -4.57 -18.58 -5.77
C ILE A 179 -4.94 -18.66 -7.26
N VAL A 180 -4.01 -18.28 -8.14
CA VAL A 180 -4.25 -18.32 -9.60
C VAL A 180 -4.45 -19.75 -10.09
N LYS A 181 -3.74 -20.74 -9.53
CA LYS A 181 -3.98 -22.16 -9.83
C LYS A 181 -5.35 -22.65 -9.35
N LYS A 182 -5.81 -22.22 -8.16
CA LYS A 182 -7.15 -22.55 -7.63
C LYS A 182 -8.24 -22.02 -8.57
N LEU A 183 -8.02 -20.85 -9.17
CA LEU A 183 -8.87 -20.24 -10.20
C LEU A 183 -8.68 -20.90 -11.58
N SER A 184 -8.74 -22.23 -11.64
CA SER A 184 -8.55 -23.03 -12.87
C SER A 184 -9.54 -22.75 -14.00
N TRP A 185 -10.64 -22.05 -13.70
CA TRP A 185 -11.63 -21.62 -14.68
C TRP A 185 -11.23 -20.35 -15.46
N LEU A 186 -10.15 -19.67 -15.07
CA LEU A 186 -9.62 -18.54 -15.83
C LEU A 186 -9.00 -19.03 -17.14
N SER A 187 -9.27 -18.32 -18.23
CA SER A 187 -8.64 -18.59 -19.53
C SER A 187 -7.18 -18.16 -19.55
N ASP A 188 -6.36 -18.79 -20.39
CA ASP A 188 -4.98 -18.37 -20.61
C ASP A 188 -4.92 -17.01 -21.33
N ALA A 189 -3.95 -16.19 -20.93
CA ALA A 189 -3.67 -14.93 -21.60
C ALA A 189 -2.97 -15.16 -22.94
N ALA A 190 -3.31 -14.35 -23.93
CA ALA A 190 -2.60 -14.32 -25.21
C ALA A 190 -1.50 -13.25 -25.19
N ASP A 191 -0.50 -13.38 -26.07
CA ASP A 191 0.60 -12.41 -26.20
C ASP A 191 0.13 -10.96 -26.39
N LYS A 192 -1.03 -10.76 -27.03
CA LYS A 192 -1.63 -9.44 -27.23
C LYS A 192 -2.04 -8.78 -25.90
N ASP A 193 -2.50 -9.57 -24.93
CA ASP A 193 -3.00 -9.10 -23.65
C ASP A 193 -1.82 -8.64 -22.77
N VAL A 194 -0.73 -9.41 -22.82
CA VAL A 194 0.54 -9.09 -22.16
C VAL A 194 1.15 -7.81 -22.74
N LYS A 195 1.22 -7.69 -24.07
CA LYS A 195 1.72 -6.48 -24.73
C LYS A 195 0.88 -5.26 -24.39
N LYS A 196 -0.45 -5.40 -24.38
CA LYS A 196 -1.36 -4.32 -23.97
C LYS A 196 -1.12 -3.91 -22.51
N SER A 197 -0.91 -4.87 -21.61
CA SER A 197 -0.58 -4.56 -20.21
C SER A 197 0.73 -3.79 -20.08
N GLN A 198 1.76 -4.14 -20.86
CA GLN A 198 3.05 -3.44 -20.84
C GLN A 198 2.93 -2.01 -21.36
N GLU A 199 2.16 -1.80 -22.44
CA GLU A 199 1.90 -0.47 -22.99
C GLU A 199 1.14 0.41 -21.98
N LEU A 200 0.09 -0.13 -21.35
CA LEU A 200 -0.67 0.59 -20.31
C LEU A 200 0.21 0.97 -19.12
N ALA A 201 1.10 0.08 -18.69
CA ALA A 201 2.04 0.37 -17.61
C ALA A 201 2.96 1.54 -17.93
N LYS A 202 3.54 1.53 -19.15
CA LYS A 202 4.41 2.61 -19.63
C LYS A 202 3.66 3.93 -19.73
N GLN A 203 2.47 3.93 -20.35
CA GLN A 203 1.65 5.14 -20.48
C GLN A 203 1.26 5.73 -19.13
N ALA A 204 0.88 4.88 -18.17
CA ALA A 204 0.53 5.33 -16.82
C ALA A 204 1.73 5.98 -16.11
N GLU A 205 2.91 5.37 -16.21
CA GLU A 205 4.13 5.94 -15.62
C GLU A 205 4.51 7.28 -16.26
N GLU A 206 4.50 7.37 -17.59
CA GLU A 206 4.82 8.60 -18.33
C GLU A 206 3.81 9.73 -18.06
N SER A 207 2.55 9.40 -17.72
CA SER A 207 1.53 10.39 -17.39
C SER A 207 1.74 11.09 -16.04
N ILE A 208 2.59 10.56 -15.17
CA ILE A 208 2.89 11.13 -13.86
C ILE A 208 4.03 12.14 -14.01
N THR A 209 3.67 13.41 -14.17
CA THR A 209 4.61 14.51 -14.38
C THR A 209 4.93 15.31 -13.11
N GLU A 210 4.06 15.24 -12.10
CA GLU A 210 4.26 15.95 -10.84
C GLU A 210 5.31 15.23 -9.98
N GLY A 211 6.39 15.95 -9.69
CA GLY A 211 7.50 15.47 -8.87
C GLY A 211 7.48 16.09 -7.48
N ILE A 212 7.38 15.27 -6.43
CA ILE A 212 7.74 15.73 -5.08
C ILE A 212 9.23 15.42 -4.89
N ILE A 213 10.03 16.43 -4.52
CA ILE A 213 11.43 16.21 -4.17
C ILE A 213 11.46 15.41 -2.86
N PRO A 214 12.02 14.18 -2.83
CA PRO A 214 12.05 13.38 -1.61
C PRO A 214 12.82 14.10 -0.50
N PHE A 215 12.38 13.98 0.74
CA PHE A 215 13.04 14.64 1.88
C PHE A 215 14.52 14.27 2.00
N HIS A 216 14.94 13.05 1.65
CA HIS A 216 16.35 12.68 1.67
C HIS A 216 17.19 13.44 0.63
N VAL A 217 16.59 13.86 -0.50
CA VAL A 217 17.23 14.71 -1.51
C VAL A 217 17.39 16.12 -0.93
N ILE A 218 16.38 16.63 -0.21
CA ILE A 218 16.45 17.91 0.48
C ILE A 218 17.50 17.89 1.61
N ALA A 219 17.53 16.82 2.41
CA ALA A 219 18.49 16.63 3.49
C ALA A 219 19.92 16.39 3.01
N GLY A 220 20.10 15.81 1.81
CA GLY A 220 21.41 15.72 1.15
C GLY A 220 21.88 17.03 0.52
N THR A 221 20.95 17.96 0.22
CA THR A 221 21.28 19.27 -0.37
C THR A 221 21.73 20.33 0.64
N THR A 222 21.81 20.02 1.95
CA THR A 222 22.37 20.97 2.93
C THR A 222 23.89 21.20 2.80
N GLU A 223 24.57 20.50 1.90
CA GLU A 223 25.95 20.83 1.47
C GLU A 223 26.02 21.64 0.17
N THR A 224 24.90 21.94 -0.49
CA THR A 224 24.90 22.83 -1.65
C THR A 224 24.71 24.26 -1.17
N THR A 225 25.83 24.99 -1.17
CA THR A 225 25.94 26.44 -0.97
C THR A 225 24.78 27.19 -1.61
N MET A 226 23.83 27.59 -0.78
CA MET A 226 22.92 28.69 -1.07
C MET A 226 23.80 29.94 -1.10
N GLU A 227 24.17 30.42 -2.29
CA GLU A 227 24.66 31.80 -2.46
C GLU A 227 23.50 32.75 -2.15
N VAL A 228 23.20 32.89 -0.86
CA VAL A 228 22.55 34.08 -0.36
C VAL A 228 23.64 35.13 -0.30
N SER A 229 23.55 36.08 -1.21
CA SER A 229 24.22 37.37 -1.11
C SER A 229 23.96 37.97 0.28
N LEU A 230 24.87 37.73 1.22
CA LEU A 230 25.11 38.51 2.45
C LEU A 230 26.24 37.85 3.26
N GLY A 231 27.45 38.41 3.15
CA GLY A 231 28.49 38.32 4.18
C GLY A 231 29.31 37.04 4.24
N ILE A 232 30.54 37.10 3.75
CA ILE A 232 31.59 36.10 4.00
C ILE A 232 31.85 36.01 5.51
N TYR A 233 31.53 34.90 6.15
CA TYR A 233 32.03 34.54 7.49
C TYR A 233 32.97 33.34 7.37
N THR A 234 34.26 33.59 7.56
CA THR A 234 35.28 32.55 7.68
C THR A 234 35.28 32.00 9.10
N LEU A 235 34.72 30.81 9.30
CA LEU A 235 34.88 30.04 10.53
C LEU A 235 36.22 29.29 10.47
N LEU A 236 37.27 29.89 11.03
CA LEU A 236 38.49 29.18 11.39
C LEU A 236 38.22 28.37 12.67
N GLY A 237 38.57 27.09 12.61
CA GLY A 237 38.22 26.09 13.62
C GLY A 237 38.86 26.30 14.99
N GLY A 238 38.23 25.65 15.98
CA GLY A 238 38.83 25.31 17.28
C GLY A 238 38.84 26.44 18.30
N GLY A 239 37.97 26.33 19.31
CA GLY A 239 38.13 27.05 20.58
C GLY A 239 36.83 27.62 21.14
N ILE A 240 36.48 27.13 22.33
CA ILE A 240 35.55 27.79 23.26
C ILE A 240 36.12 29.17 23.60
N LEU A 241 35.35 30.25 23.41
CA LEU A 241 35.36 31.39 24.33
C LEU A 241 34.18 32.35 24.12
N GLY A 242 33.35 32.46 25.16
CA GLY A 242 32.88 33.73 25.75
C GLY A 242 32.26 34.82 24.89
N LEU A 243 30.96 35.05 25.11
CA LEU A 243 30.28 36.34 24.89
C LEU A 243 31.09 37.52 25.48
N ILE A 244 31.28 38.57 24.69
CA ILE A 244 31.33 39.96 25.19
C ILE A 244 30.52 40.84 24.22
N GLY A 245 29.45 41.44 24.74
CA GLY A 245 28.66 42.43 24.03
C GLY A 245 29.37 43.78 23.92
N GLY A 246 29.05 44.52 22.87
CA GLY A 246 29.47 45.90 22.68
C GLY A 246 28.61 46.59 21.63
N ILE A 247 27.61 47.33 22.11
CA ILE A 247 26.87 48.34 21.34
C ILE A 247 27.82 49.51 21.09
N LEU A 248 28.06 49.90 19.84
CA LEU A 248 28.39 51.28 19.46
C LEU A 248 27.86 51.55 18.05
N GLY A 249 27.08 52.62 17.93
CA GLY A 249 26.54 53.14 16.66
C GLY A 249 27.33 54.33 16.11
N ASN A 250 26.73 54.89 15.03
CA ASN A 250 27.09 56.04 14.18
C ASN A 250 28.29 55.80 13.24
N ASP A 251 28.20 56.11 11.94
CA ASP A 251 27.58 57.29 11.31
C ASP A 251 26.40 57.06 10.35
#